data_AF-A0A7H9BGC7-F1
#
_entry.id   AF-A0A7H9BGC7-F1
#
_cell.length_a   1.000
_cell.length_b   1.000
_cell.length_c   1.000
_cell.angle_alpha   90.00
_cell.angle_beta   90.00
_cell.angle_gamma   90.00
#
_symmetry.space_group_name_H-M   'P 1'
#
loop_
_entity.id
_entity.type
_entity.pdbx_description
1 polymer ?
#
loop_
_entity_poly.entity_id
_entity_poly.type
_entity_poly.pdbx_seq_one_letter_code
_entity_poly.pdbx_strand_id
1 'polypeptide(L)'
;MLRIPLFLELLEQELLDQPDQYADLKAVMQFEPHSLMAWLPLLDLAEKKLGNLETVVQWLTCPHPELNGQPPTILVGTVGGVERARSLIEQYQPPPWRQG
;
A
#
# COMPACT_ATOMS: atom_id res chain seq x y z
N MET A 1 -18.73 -7.10 -2.62
CA MET A 1 -17.94 -7.94 -1.68
C MET A 1 -16.75 -8.59 -2.41
N LEU A 2 -15.87 -7.80 -3.07
CA LEU A 2 -14.71 -8.31 -3.85
C LEU A 2 -13.43 -7.46 -3.69
N ARG A 3 -13.39 -6.54 -2.70
CA ARG A 3 -12.32 -5.54 -2.59
C ARG A 3 -10.95 -6.13 -2.25
N ILE A 4 -10.89 -7.05 -1.29
CA ILE A 4 -9.62 -7.68 -0.88
C ILE A 4 -9.04 -8.55 -1.99
N PRO A 5 -9.81 -9.44 -2.65
CA PRO A 5 -9.30 -10.16 -3.83
C PRO A 5 -8.76 -9.23 -4.92
N LEU A 6 -9.50 -8.17 -5.26
CA LEU A 6 -9.06 -7.20 -6.27
C LEU A 6 -7.78 -6.45 -5.85
N PHE A 7 -7.69 -6.04 -4.59
CA PHE A 7 -6.48 -5.41 -4.05
C PHE A 7 -5.26 -6.31 -4.21
N LEU A 8 -5.40 -7.60 -3.87
CA LEU A 8 -4.30 -8.56 -3.98
C LEU A 8 -3.91 -8.82 -5.44
N GLU A 9 -4.87 -8.89 -6.35
CA GLU A 9 -4.62 -9.04 -7.79
C GLU A 9 -3.85 -7.84 -8.35
N LEU A 10 -4.29 -6.61 -8.03
CA LEU A 10 -3.60 -5.39 -8.44
C LEU A 10 -2.20 -5.29 -7.84
N LEU A 11 -2.05 -5.66 -6.56
CA LEU A 11 -0.75 -5.66 -5.88
C LEU A 11 0.21 -6.68 -6.51
N GLU A 12 -0.28 -7.86 -6.89
CA GLU A 12 0.51 -8.87 -7.60
C GLU A 12 0.94 -8.34 -8.98
N GLN A 13 0.04 -7.72 -9.74
CA GLN A 13 0.35 -7.12 -11.04
C GLN A 13 1.43 -6.04 -10.94
N GLU A 14 1.31 -5.13 -9.98
CA GLU A 14 2.24 -4.02 -9.79
C GLU A 14 3.63 -4.48 -9.31
N LEU A 15 3.71 -5.64 -8.64
CA LEU A 15 4.95 -6.22 -8.13
C LEU A 15 5.51 -7.35 -9.02
N LEU A 16 4.97 -7.56 -10.23
CA LEU A 16 5.45 -8.58 -11.17
C LEU A 16 6.97 -8.46 -11.43
N ASP A 17 7.46 -7.23 -11.53
CA ASP A 17 8.88 -6.94 -11.76
C ASP A 17 9.72 -6.87 -10.47
N GLN A 18 9.11 -7.10 -9.30
CA GLN A 18 9.72 -7.02 -7.97
C GLN A 18 9.44 -8.29 -7.14
N PRO A 19 9.97 -9.46 -7.54
CA PRO A 19 9.60 -10.75 -6.97
C PRO A 19 9.93 -10.90 -5.48
N ASP A 20 11.03 -10.29 -5.01
CA ASP A 20 11.44 -10.35 -3.61
C ASP A 20 10.42 -9.61 -2.71
N GLN A 21 10.01 -8.41 -3.12
CA GLN A 21 9.02 -7.61 -2.39
C GLN A 21 7.64 -8.27 -2.38
N TYR A 22 7.26 -8.91 -3.48
CA TYR A 22 6.04 -9.70 -3.53
C TYR A 22 6.11 -10.92 -2.60
N ALA A 23 7.26 -11.60 -2.55
CA ALA A 23 7.47 -12.74 -1.65
C ALA A 23 7.39 -12.33 -0.17
N ASP A 24 8.00 -11.21 0.21
CA ASP A 24 7.94 -10.67 1.58
C ASP A 24 6.49 -10.33 1.98
N LEU A 25 5.74 -9.66 1.11
CA LEU A 25 4.34 -9.36 1.37
C LEU A 25 3.50 -10.63 1.46
N LYS A 26 3.75 -11.63 0.61
CA LYS A 26 3.10 -12.95 0.69
C LYS A 26 3.41 -13.67 2.01
N ALA A 27 4.65 -13.58 2.49
CA ALA A 27 5.03 -14.15 3.77
C ALA A 27 4.24 -13.49 4.91
N VAL A 28 4.10 -12.16 4.91
CA VAL A 28 3.25 -11.46 5.90
C VAL A 28 1.79 -11.91 5.79
N MET A 29 1.24 -12.03 4.57
CA MET A 29 -0.13 -12.55 4.37
C MET A 29 -0.33 -13.95 4.96
N GLN A 30 0.68 -14.81 4.84
CA GLN A 30 0.63 -16.19 5.26
C GLN A 30 0.84 -16.37 6.77
N PHE A 31 1.82 -15.67 7.34
CA PHE A 31 2.28 -15.90 8.71
C PHE A 31 1.78 -14.87 9.71
N GLU A 32 1.49 -13.64 9.27
CA GLU A 32 1.05 -12.55 10.13
C GLU A 32 -0.18 -11.81 9.56
N PRO A 33 -1.30 -12.51 9.30
CA PRO A 33 -2.49 -11.90 8.67
C PRO A 33 -3.09 -10.74 9.50
N HIS A 34 -2.89 -10.74 10.82
CA HIS A 34 -3.30 -9.64 11.70
C HIS A 34 -2.56 -8.34 11.40
N SER A 35 -1.30 -8.42 10.98
CA SER A 35 -0.51 -7.26 10.54
C SER A 35 -1.17 -6.59 9.35
N LEU A 36 -1.84 -7.34 8.45
CA LEU A 36 -2.60 -6.78 7.32
C LEU A 36 -3.99 -6.28 7.71
N MET A 37 -4.63 -6.88 8.72
CA MET A 37 -5.94 -6.40 9.20
C MET A 37 -5.85 -4.95 9.68
N ALA A 38 -4.75 -4.57 10.32
CA ALA A 38 -4.49 -3.19 10.75
C ALA A 38 -4.37 -2.20 9.57
N TRP A 39 -4.07 -2.68 8.36
CA TRP A 39 -4.00 -1.86 7.15
C TRP A 39 -5.37 -1.64 6.51
N LEU A 40 -6.41 -2.42 6.83
CA LEU A 40 -7.73 -2.26 6.19
C LEU A 40 -8.31 -0.84 6.30
N PRO A 41 -8.31 -0.20 7.50
CA PRO A 41 -8.78 1.18 7.62
C PRO A 41 -7.89 2.19 6.89
N LEU A 42 -6.60 1.88 6.73
CA LEU A 42 -5.67 2.69 5.96
C LEU A 42 -5.96 2.59 4.46
N LEU A 43 -6.29 1.40 3.95
CA LEU A 43 -6.70 1.23 2.56
C LEU A 43 -7.99 2.02 2.29
N ASP A 44 -8.95 2.03 3.21
CA ASP A 44 -10.18 2.85 3.08
C ASP A 44 -9.86 4.35 3.01
N LEU A 45 -8.97 4.82 3.87
CA LEU A 45 -8.50 6.20 3.87
C LEU A 45 -7.78 6.55 2.56
N ALA A 46 -6.89 5.68 2.11
CA ALA A 46 -6.12 5.87 0.90
C ALA A 46 -7.03 5.89 -0.33
N GLU A 47 -7.99 4.97 -0.43
CA GLU A 47 -8.93 4.93 -1.55
C GLU A 47 -9.82 6.18 -1.58
N LYS A 48 -10.30 6.65 -0.42
CA LYS A 48 -11.04 7.91 -0.34
C LYS A 48 -10.21 9.12 -0.80
N LYS A 49 -8.91 9.10 -0.54
CA LYS A 49 -8.02 10.21 -0.87
C LYS A 49 -7.47 10.16 -2.30
N LEU A 50 -7.24 8.95 -2.81
CA LEU A 50 -6.63 8.70 -4.13
C LEU A 50 -7.67 8.40 -5.21
N GLY A 51 -8.92 8.17 -4.83
CA GLY A 51 -10.07 8.03 -5.72
C GLY A 51 -10.39 6.58 -6.13
N ASN A 52 -9.39 5.70 -6.23
CA ASN A 52 -9.59 4.30 -6.60
C ASN A 52 -8.49 3.38 -6.06
N LEU A 53 -8.78 2.07 -6.06
CA LEU A 53 -7.91 1.03 -5.51
C LEU A 53 -6.60 0.85 -6.31
N GLU A 54 -6.63 0.99 -7.64
CA GLU A 54 -5.43 0.92 -8.49
C GLU A 54 -4.39 1.97 -8.08
N THR A 55 -4.86 3.19 -7.83
CA THR A 55 -4.02 4.32 -7.39
C THR A 55 -3.46 4.08 -5.99
N VAL A 56 -4.23 3.43 -5.10
CA VAL A 56 -3.75 3.03 -3.78
C VAL A 56 -2.61 2.03 -3.90
N VAL A 57 -2.76 1.02 -4.76
CA VAL A 57 -1.71 0.02 -5.00
C VAL A 57 -0.45 0.67 -5.55
N GLN A 58 -0.57 1.52 -6.57
CA GLN A 58 0.58 2.27 -7.11
C GLN A 58 1.26 3.11 -6.04
N TRP A 59 0.49 3.79 -5.17
CA TRP A 59 1.08 4.56 -4.08
C TRP A 59 1.83 3.67 -3.08
N LEU A 60 1.33 2.47 -2.79
CA LEU A 60 1.94 1.50 -1.87
C LEU A 60 3.25 0.90 -2.41
N THR A 61 3.42 0.81 -3.72
CA THR A 61 4.55 0.16 -4.41
C THR A 61 5.53 1.14 -5.03
N CYS A 62 5.15 2.42 -5.18
CA CYS A 62 6.04 3.45 -5.72
C CYS A 62 7.02 3.99 -4.67
N PRO A 63 8.26 4.32 -5.06
CA PRO A 63 9.23 5.03 -4.23
C PRO A 63 8.65 6.28 -3.56
N HIS A 64 8.81 6.38 -2.23
CA HIS A 64 8.34 7.54 -1.47
C HIS A 64 9.53 8.34 -0.92
N PRO A 65 9.59 9.69 -1.12
CA PRO A 65 10.70 10.52 -0.64
C PRO A 65 10.95 10.41 0.87
N GLU A 66 9.89 10.47 1.68
CA GLU A 66 9.92 10.30 3.16
C GLU A 66 10.37 8.91 3.64
N LEU A 67 10.54 7.96 2.72
CA LEU A 67 11.04 6.61 2.95
C LEU A 67 12.38 6.38 2.24
N ASN A 68 13.13 7.45 1.94
CA ASN A 68 14.41 7.38 1.23
C ASN A 68 14.31 6.67 -0.13
N GLY A 69 13.20 6.87 -0.84
CA GLY A 69 12.94 6.20 -2.12
C GLY A 69 12.49 4.75 -2.00
N GLN A 70 12.26 4.24 -0.79
CA GLN A 70 11.59 2.96 -0.60
C GLN A 70 10.06 3.13 -0.71
N PRO A 71 9.34 2.07 -1.12
CA PRO A 71 7.89 2.11 -1.22
C PRO A 71 7.20 1.91 0.13
N PRO A 72 6.00 2.45 0.37
CA PRO A 72 5.28 2.32 1.64
C PRO A 72 5.03 0.87 2.10
N THR A 73 5.01 -0.09 1.20
CA THR A 73 4.93 -1.53 1.50
C THR A 73 6.06 -2.03 2.41
N ILE A 74 7.22 -1.39 2.45
CA ILE A 74 8.30 -1.74 3.41
C ILE A 74 7.86 -1.59 4.89
N LEU A 75 6.81 -0.81 5.14
CA LEU A 75 6.29 -0.58 6.48
C LEU A 75 5.42 -1.75 6.97
N VAL A 76 5.00 -2.66 6.09
CA VAL A 76 4.21 -3.83 6.44
C VAL A 76 5.05 -4.75 7.35
N GLY A 77 4.46 -5.20 8.47
CA GLY A 77 5.17 -6.01 9.47
C GLY A 77 6.14 -5.23 10.37
N THR A 78 6.32 -3.92 10.16
CA THR A 78 7.16 -3.09 11.03
C THR A 78 6.37 -2.47 12.20
N VAL A 79 7.04 -2.26 13.33
CA VAL A 79 6.45 -1.59 14.50
C VAL A 79 6.08 -0.14 14.14
N GLY A 80 4.80 0.21 14.29
CA GLY A 80 4.28 1.55 13.94
C GLY A 80 4.16 1.82 12.44
N GLY A 81 4.30 0.79 11.60
CA GLY A 81 4.25 0.92 10.14
C GLY A 81 2.93 1.47 9.62
N VAL A 82 1.82 1.07 10.23
CA VAL A 82 0.46 1.52 9.86
C VAL A 82 0.29 3.02 10.11
N GLU A 83 0.73 3.49 11.28
CA GLU A 83 0.67 4.89 11.69
C GLU A 83 1.54 5.77 10.80
N ARG A 84 2.74 5.28 10.47
CA ARG A 84 3.62 5.97 9.54
C ARG A 84 3.00 6.03 8.15
N ALA A 85 2.49 4.92 7.62
CA ALA A 85 1.83 4.90 6.32
C ALA A 85 0.57 5.79 6.28
N ARG A 86 -0.19 5.86 7.38
CA ARG A 86 -1.30 6.80 7.57
C ARG A 86 -0.83 8.24 7.46
N SER A 87 0.22 8.64 8.17
CA SER A 87 0.77 10.00 8.08
C SER A 87 1.22 10.33 6.66
N LEU A 88 1.87 9.38 5.96
CA LEU A 88 2.29 9.57 4.57
C LEU A 88 1.10 9.82 3.64
N ILE A 89 0.06 8.98 3.69
CA ILE A 89 -1.10 9.18 2.82
C ILE A 89 -1.87 10.46 3.17
N GLU A 90 -1.98 10.83 4.44
CA GLU A 90 -2.63 12.07 4.88
C GLU A 90 -1.91 13.33 4.40
N GLN A 91 -0.59 13.27 4.23
CA GLN A 91 0.22 14.37 3.69
C GLN A 91 0.37 14.31 2.17
N TYR A 92 0.15 13.14 1.57
CA TYR A 92 0.30 12.95 0.13
C TYR A 92 -0.60 13.90 -0.65
N GLN A 93 0.01 14.67 -1.54
CA GLN A 93 -0.71 15.46 -2.53
C GLN A 93 -0.61 14.73 -3.86
N PRO A 94 -1.72 14.19 -4.40
CA PRO A 94 -1.68 13.61 -5.73
C PRO A 94 -1.24 14.69 -6.72
N PRO A 95 -0.39 14.34 -7.69
CA PRO A 95 0.12 15.30 -8.64
C PRO A 95 -1.02 15.95 -9.45
N PRO A 96 -0.83 17.18 -9.96
CA PRO A 96 -1.91 18.00 -10.50
C PRO A 96 -2.64 17.37 -11.70
N TRP A 97 -1.99 16.50 -12.47
CA TRP A 97 -2.64 15.76 -13.56
C TRP A 97 -3.61 14.65 -13.10
N ARG A 98 -3.70 14.38 -11.79
CA ARG A 98 -4.66 13.42 -11.20
C ARG A 98 -5.84 14.10 -10.49
N GLN A 99 -5.92 15.43 -10.45
CA GLN A 99 -7.03 16.16 -9.79
C GLN A 99 -8.25 16.36 -10.71
N GLY A 100 -8.50 15.43 -11.64
CA GLY A 100 -9.55 15.53 -12.68
C GLY A 100 -10.95 15.22 -12.18
#